data_AF-A0A973MSG5-F1
#
_entry.id   AF-A0A973MSG5-F1
#
_cell.length_a   1.000
_cell.length_b   1.000
_cell.length_c   1.000
_cell.angle_alpha   90.00
_cell.angle_beta   90.00
_cell.angle_gamma   90.00
#
_symmetry.space_group_name_H-M   'P 1'
#
loop_
_entity.id
_entity.type
_entity.pdbx_description
1 polymer ?
#
loop_
_entity_poly.entity_id
_entity_poly.type
_entity_poly.pdbx_seq_one_letter_code
_entity_poly.pdbx_strand_id
1 'polypeptide(L)'
;MAEFMTEAKQRPTGAQPLDGHEAAVILERTRSCVDPELRAAIDSLPGSMRRIALYHFGWEHADGTPAVGNAGKAIRPALVLTAAAALGGPGAREAA
;
A
#
# COMPACT_ATOMS: atom_id res chain seq x y z
N MET A 1 18.66 -53.10 -2.63
CA MET A 1 18.27 -52.34 -3.84
C MET A 1 17.61 -51.05 -3.36
N ALA A 2 18.45 -50.11 -2.92
CA ALA A 2 18.07 -48.83 -2.36
C ALA A 2 18.33 -47.75 -3.42
N GLU A 3 17.38 -46.84 -3.62
CA GLU A 3 17.65 -45.40 -3.75
C GLU A 3 16.33 -44.63 -3.79
N PHE A 4 16.01 -44.03 -2.64
CA PHE A 4 15.10 -42.91 -2.53
C PHE A 4 15.77 -41.71 -3.25
N MET A 5 15.35 -41.41 -4.47
CA MET A 5 15.79 -40.20 -5.16
C MET A 5 15.07 -38.99 -4.56
N THR A 6 15.71 -38.42 -3.54
CA THR A 6 15.36 -37.15 -2.93
C THR A 6 15.55 -36.05 -3.97
N GLU A 7 14.48 -35.60 -4.60
CA GLU A 7 14.51 -34.33 -5.33
C GLU A 7 14.33 -33.21 -4.30
N ALA A 8 15.45 -32.81 -3.71
CA ALA A 8 15.53 -31.63 -2.87
C ALA A 8 15.21 -30.41 -3.75
N LYS A 9 13.92 -30.03 -3.80
CA LYS A 9 13.49 -28.75 -4.35
C LYS A 9 14.33 -27.66 -3.70
N GLN A 10 15.28 -27.09 -4.45
CA GLN A 10 16.13 -25.99 -3.98
C GLN A 10 15.26 -24.96 -3.25
N ARG A 11 15.41 -24.90 -1.94
CA ARG A 11 15.03 -23.72 -1.16
C ARG A 11 15.95 -22.61 -1.66
N PRO A 12 15.44 -21.46 -2.14
CA PRO A 12 16.30 -20.32 -2.36
C PRO A 12 16.84 -19.86 -1.00
N THR A 13 18.00 -20.39 -0.62
CA THR A 13 18.81 -19.89 0.49
C THR A 13 19.69 -18.79 -0.08
N GLY A 14 19.09 -17.61 -0.20
CA GLY A 14 19.79 -16.37 -0.45
C GLY A 14 18.90 -15.27 0.08
N ALA A 15 19.26 -14.69 1.22
CA ALA A 15 18.72 -13.39 1.58
C ALA A 15 19.15 -12.44 0.47
N GLN A 16 18.27 -12.28 -0.53
CA GLN A 16 18.38 -11.18 -1.48
C GLN A 16 18.46 -9.90 -0.64
N PRO A 17 19.29 -8.91 -1.00
CA PRO A 17 19.18 -7.60 -0.37
C PRO A 17 17.70 -7.23 -0.38
N LEU A 18 17.12 -6.93 0.79
CA LEU A 18 15.74 -6.44 0.86
C LEU A 18 15.66 -5.28 -0.13
N ASP A 19 15.02 -5.51 -1.25
CA ASP A 19 15.11 -4.63 -2.40
C ASP A 19 14.19 -3.46 -2.14
N GLY A 20 14.80 -2.35 -1.69
CA GLY A 20 14.08 -1.09 -1.52
C GLY A 20 13.29 -0.69 -2.78
N HIS A 21 13.66 -1.24 -3.95
CA HIS A 21 12.89 -1.16 -5.18
C HIS A 21 11.54 -1.89 -5.11
N GLU A 22 11.48 -3.16 -4.70
CA GLU A 22 10.20 -3.89 -4.54
C GLU A 22 9.32 -3.20 -3.50
N ALA A 23 9.90 -2.79 -2.36
CA ALA A 23 9.18 -2.02 -1.36
C ALA A 23 8.59 -0.72 -1.95
N ALA A 24 9.36 0.02 -2.76
CA ALA A 24 8.87 1.23 -3.41
C ALA A 24 7.72 0.94 -4.40
N VAL A 25 7.81 -0.15 -5.16
CA VAL A 25 6.76 -0.58 -6.11
C VAL A 25 5.48 -0.92 -5.36
N ILE A 26 5.56 -1.68 -4.27
CA ILE A 26 4.39 -2.04 -3.43
C ILE A 26 3.73 -0.77 -2.88
N LEU A 27 4.52 0.19 -2.39
CA LEU A 27 4.00 1.43 -1.85
C LEU A 27 3.32 2.30 -2.92
N GLU A 28 3.85 2.33 -4.13
CA GLU A 28 3.27 3.11 -5.23
C GLU A 28 1.95 2.50 -5.72
N ARG A 29 1.86 1.18 -5.86
CA ARG A 29 0.61 0.48 -6.16
C ARG A 29 -0.44 0.71 -5.07
N THR A 30 -0.03 0.57 -3.82
CA THR A 30 -0.88 0.85 -2.66
C THR A 30 -1.48 2.26 -2.74
N ARG A 31 -0.68 3.29 -3.04
CA ARG A 31 -1.19 4.66 -3.20
C ARG A 31 -2.18 4.75 -4.35
N SER A 32 -1.85 4.17 -5.49
CA SER A 32 -2.72 4.19 -6.68
C SER A 32 -4.10 3.58 -6.42
N CYS A 33 -4.18 2.55 -5.57
CA CYS A 33 -5.44 1.92 -5.18
C CYS A 33 -6.17 2.67 -4.05
N VAL A 34 -5.45 3.20 -3.07
CA VAL A 34 -6.05 3.77 -1.84
C VAL A 34 -6.40 5.24 -1.98
N ASP A 35 -5.59 6.03 -2.68
CA ASP A 35 -5.76 7.47 -2.72
C ASP A 35 -7.11 7.90 -3.32
N PRO A 36 -7.59 7.34 -4.45
CA PRO A 36 -8.89 7.70 -5.01
C PRO A 36 -10.05 7.42 -4.04
N GLU A 37 -10.05 6.26 -3.39
CA GLU A 37 -11.08 5.86 -2.43
C GLU A 37 -11.04 6.75 -1.17
N LEU A 38 -9.84 7.09 -0.70
CA LEU A 38 -9.67 8.00 0.41
C LEU A 38 -10.16 9.41 0.07
N ARG A 39 -9.93 9.89 -1.17
CA ARG A 39 -10.44 11.19 -1.62
C ARG A 39 -11.97 11.17 -1.68
N ALA A 40 -12.56 10.15 -2.28
CA ALA A 40 -14.01 9.99 -2.35
C ALA A 40 -14.66 9.96 -0.95
N ALA A 41 -14.05 9.24 0.00
CA ALA A 41 -14.51 9.21 1.38
C ALA A 41 -14.46 10.59 2.04
N ILE A 42 -13.37 11.35 1.86
CA ILE A 42 -13.23 12.70 2.41
C ILE A 42 -14.21 13.67 1.74
N ASP A 43 -14.45 13.53 0.45
CA ASP A 43 -15.44 14.31 -0.29
C ASP A 43 -16.89 14.01 0.09
N SER A 44 -17.15 12.95 0.85
CA SER A 44 -18.48 12.69 1.41
C SER A 44 -18.72 13.42 2.75
N LEU A 45 -17.66 13.97 3.37
CA LEU A 45 -17.76 14.61 4.68
C LEU A 45 -18.45 15.99 4.62
N PRO A 46 -19.12 16.41 5.72
CA PRO A 46 -19.57 17.78 5.90
C PRO A 46 -18.41 18.78 5.76
N GLY A 47 -18.68 19.97 5.23
CA GLY A 47 -17.64 20.91 4.81
C GLY A 47 -16.60 21.28 5.88
N SER A 48 -17.00 21.40 7.15
CA SER A 48 -16.06 21.67 8.25
C SER A 48 -15.11 20.50 8.50
N MET A 49 -15.60 19.26 8.50
CA MET A 49 -14.80 18.06 8.68
C MET A 49 -13.92 17.78 7.47
N ARG A 50 -14.43 18.03 6.25
CA ARG A 50 -13.66 17.89 5.01
C ARG A 50 -12.42 18.78 5.03
N ARG A 51 -12.58 20.07 5.34
CA ARG A 51 -11.45 21.01 5.45
C ARG A 51 -10.39 20.54 6.45
N ILE A 52 -10.82 20.05 7.62
CA ILE A 52 -9.91 19.50 8.63
C ILE A 52 -9.14 18.30 8.06
N ALA A 53 -9.83 17.39 7.39
CA ALA A 53 -9.21 16.22 6.76
C ALA A 53 -8.20 16.62 5.66
N LEU A 54 -8.58 17.49 4.72
CA LEU A 54 -7.73 17.96 3.62
C LEU A 54 -6.44 18.60 4.14
N TYR A 55 -6.53 19.42 5.19
CA TYR A 55 -5.36 20.00 5.86
C TYR A 55 -4.49 18.92 6.53
N HIS A 56 -5.07 17.99 7.27
CA HIS A 56 -4.32 16.93 7.95
C HIS A 56 -3.61 15.97 6.99
N PHE A 57 -4.21 15.71 5.84
CA PHE A 57 -3.57 14.93 4.78
C PHE A 57 -2.55 15.73 3.96
N GLY A 58 -2.45 17.04 4.18
CA GLY A 58 -1.53 17.92 3.47
C GLY A 58 -1.91 18.16 2.01
N TRP A 59 -3.19 18.05 1.66
CA TRP A 59 -3.70 18.39 0.32
C TRP A 59 -4.20 19.82 0.22
N GLU A 60 -4.46 20.46 1.36
CA GLU A 60 -4.71 21.89 1.44
C GLU A 60 -3.84 22.52 2.52
N HIS A 61 -3.44 23.77 2.30
CA HIS A 61 -2.86 24.64 3.32
C HIS A 61 -3.96 25.16 4.26
N ALA A 62 -3.56 25.82 5.36
CA ALA A 62 -4.50 26.33 6.35
C ALA A 62 -5.46 27.40 5.80
N ASP A 63 -5.08 28.06 4.70
CA ASP A 63 -5.89 29.04 3.97
C ASP A 63 -6.82 28.41 2.92
N GLY A 64 -6.79 27.08 2.77
CA GLY A 64 -7.59 26.32 1.80
C GLY A 64 -6.98 26.25 0.40
N THR A 65 -5.76 26.74 0.19
CA THR A 65 -5.07 26.60 -1.10
C THR A 65 -4.54 25.16 -1.29
N PRO A 66 -4.56 24.59 -2.51
CA PRO A 66 -4.06 23.24 -2.75
C PRO A 66 -2.56 23.10 -2.42
N ALA A 67 -2.19 21.97 -1.82
CA ALA A 67 -0.81 21.64 -1.48
C ALA A 67 -0.31 20.43 -2.29
N VAL A 68 0.97 20.45 -2.68
CA VAL A 68 1.62 19.36 -3.45
C VAL A 68 2.14 18.25 -2.52
N GLY A 69 1.40 17.96 -1.45
CA GLY A 69 1.75 16.95 -0.45
C GLY A 69 1.16 15.58 -0.80
N ASN A 70 1.95 14.52 -0.70
CA ASN A 70 1.44 13.16 -0.83
C ASN A 70 0.93 12.64 0.52
N ALA A 71 -0.06 11.74 0.51
CA ALA A 71 -0.67 11.19 1.71
C ALA A 71 0.29 10.23 2.46
N GLY A 72 1.21 10.79 3.25
CA GLY A 72 2.12 10.04 4.11
C GLY A 72 2.94 8.95 3.40
N LYS A 73 3.44 7.98 4.18
CA LYS A 73 4.37 6.94 3.69
C LYS A 73 3.70 5.72 3.05
N ALA A 74 2.37 5.62 3.06
CA ALA A 74 1.59 4.45 2.61
C ALA A 74 1.93 3.08 3.26
N ILE A 75 2.78 3.02 4.30
CA ILE A 75 3.19 1.76 4.95
C ILE A 75 1.99 0.98 5.53
N ARG A 76 1.11 1.64 6.28
CA ARG A 76 -0.04 0.99 6.92
C ARG A 76 -1.00 0.35 5.91
N PRO A 77 -1.49 1.05 4.88
CA PRO A 77 -2.34 0.42 3.88
C PRO A 77 -1.62 -0.69 3.11
N ALA A 78 -0.31 -0.53 2.82
CA ALA A 78 0.46 -1.57 2.13
C ALA A 78 0.52 -2.87 2.93
N LEU A 79 0.75 -2.80 4.24
CA LEU A 79 0.74 -3.97 5.12
C LEU A 79 -0.63 -4.65 5.15
N VAL A 80 -1.72 -3.88 5.17
CA VAL A 80 -3.08 -4.42 5.17
C VAL A 80 -3.37 -5.15 3.85
N LEU A 81 -3.08 -4.51 2.72
CA LEU A 81 -3.37 -5.08 1.39
C LEU A 81 -2.51 -6.31 1.11
N THR A 82 -1.20 -6.25 1.38
CA THR A 82 -0.30 -7.40 1.18
C THR A 82 -0.67 -8.58 2.09
N ALA A 83 -1.05 -8.34 3.35
CA ALA A 83 -1.53 -9.40 4.24
C ALA A 83 -2.85 -10.01 3.75
N ALA A 84 -3.81 -9.18 3.31
CA ALA A 84 -5.06 -9.67 2.72
C ALA A 84 -4.83 -10.45 1.42
N ALA A 85 -3.90 -10.01 0.57
CA ALA A 85 -3.53 -10.70 -0.66
C ALA A 85 -2.92 -12.08 -0.38
N ALA A 86 -2.04 -12.17 0.62
CA ALA A 86 -1.42 -13.42 1.07
C ALA A 86 -2.45 -14.43 1.60
N LEU A 87 -3.54 -13.95 2.22
CA LEU A 87 -4.66 -14.77 2.68
C LEU A 87 -5.70 -15.09 1.58
N GLY A 88 -5.50 -14.60 0.35
CA GLY A 88 -6.37 -14.90 -0.79
C GLY A 88 -7.49 -13.90 -1.05
N GLY A 89 -7.44 -12.70 -0.47
CA GLY A 89 -8.39 -11.63 -0.76
C GLY A 89 -8.27 -11.14 -2.22
N PRO A 90 -9.32 -11.25 -3.06
CA PRO A 90 -9.22 -10.99 -4.49
C PRO A 90 -8.89 -9.52 -4.80
N GLY A 91 -9.62 -8.56 -4.22
CA GLY A 91 -9.32 -7.13 -4.42
C GLY A 91 -7.98 -6.69 -3.83
N ALA A 92 -7.46 -7.42 -2.83
CA ALA A 92 -6.15 -7.12 -2.25
C ALA A 92 -5.00 -7.61 -3.15
N ARG A 93 -5.18 -8.71 -3.89
CA ARG A 93 -4.21 -9.20 -4.88
C ARG A 93 -4.09 -8.30 -6.10
N GLU A 94 -5.15 -7.59 -6.46
CA GLU A 94 -5.11 -6.59 -7.52
C GLU A 94 -4.31 -5.34 -7.07
N ALA A 95 -4.33 -5.06 -5.77
CA ALA A 95 -3.69 -3.89 -5.17
C ALA A 95 -2.25 -4.13 -4.66
N ALA A 96 -1.84 -5.38 -4.48
CA ALA A 96 -0.49 -5.81 -4.07
C ALA A 96 0.34 -6.24 -5.29
#